data_AF-A0A1Y3E855-F1
#
_entry.id   AF-A0A1Y3E855-F1
#
_cell.length_a   1.000
_cell.length_b   1.000
_cell.length_c   1.000
_cell.angle_alpha   90.00
_cell.angle_beta   90.00
_cell.angle_gamma   90.00
#
_symmetry.space_group_name_H-M   'P 1'
#
loop_
_entity.id
_entity.type
_entity.pdbx_description
1 polymer ?
#
loop_
_entity_poly.entity_id
_entity_poly.type
_entity_poly.pdbx_seq_one_letter_code
_entity_poly.pdbx_strand_id
1 'polypeptide(L)'
;MDFTEKLPADICRRVFRYVDLKQRTKAERVSKRWREIVLDAAAHDDRSVWLYVIFREGHLSGHDRMTVRVSYDGPIFWDKSIVYVYLCSCHAYERHEKQLISLFKRIANSVHRLCLVSSPVRSPFLTNDFYTFILDIFKNLQILYLRELNLENVATTTVERLAT
;
A
#
# COMPACT_ATOMS: atom_id res chain seq x y z
N MET A 1 -15.87 -22.89 16.98
CA MET A 1 -16.57 -23.29 15.74
C MET A 1 -16.23 -22.27 14.67
N ASP A 2 -15.75 -22.69 13.50
CA ASP A 2 -15.36 -21.78 12.42
C ASP A 2 -16.60 -21.34 11.61
N PHE A 3 -16.92 -20.04 11.62
CA PHE A 3 -18.08 -19.53 10.89
C PHE A 3 -17.92 -19.66 9.37
N THR A 4 -16.67 -19.69 8.87
CA THR A 4 -16.41 -19.77 7.44
C THR A 4 -16.86 -21.10 6.84
N GLU A 5 -16.99 -22.14 7.67
CA GLU A 5 -17.47 -23.47 7.29
C GLU A 5 -19.00 -23.59 7.27
N LYS A 6 -19.69 -22.71 8.00
CA LYS A 6 -21.14 -22.76 8.19
C LYS A 6 -21.89 -21.73 7.36
N LEU A 7 -21.23 -20.61 7.04
CA LEU A 7 -21.83 -19.52 6.27
C LEU A 7 -21.44 -19.60 4.79
N PRO A 8 -22.35 -19.18 3.89
CA PRO A 8 -22.03 -18.94 2.49
C PRO A 8 -20.82 -18.00 2.29
N ALA A 9 -20.08 -18.20 1.20
CA ALA A 9 -18.84 -17.46 0.92
C ALA A 9 -19.07 -15.95 0.72
N ASP A 10 -20.21 -15.55 0.17
CA ASP A 10 -20.62 -14.14 0.03
C ASP A 10 -20.87 -13.45 1.39
N ILE A 11 -21.49 -14.15 2.34
CA ILE A 11 -21.65 -13.63 3.71
C ILE A 11 -20.29 -13.51 4.38
N CYS A 12 -19.43 -14.53 4.26
CA CYS A 12 -18.08 -14.49 4.82
C CYS A 12 -17.27 -13.33 4.23
N ARG A 13 -17.35 -13.10 2.91
CA ARG A 13 -16.73 -11.94 2.25
C ARG A 13 -17.18 -10.61 2.86
N ARG A 14 -18.49 -10.45 3.06
CA ARG A 14 -19.05 -9.24 3.69
C ARG A 14 -18.51 -9.02 5.11
N VAL A 15 -18.36 -10.09 5.89
CA VAL A 15 -17.73 -10.02 7.22
C VAL A 15 -16.27 -9.57 7.10
N PHE A 16 -15.49 -10.20 6.21
CA PHE A 16 -14.07 -9.87 6.05
C PHE A 16 -13.82 -8.49 5.44
N ARG A 17 -14.79 -7.91 4.74
CA ARG A 17 -14.74 -6.50 4.33
C ARG A 17 -14.50 -5.60 5.54
N TYR A 18 -15.19 -5.80 6.66
CA TYR A 18 -15.03 -4.94 7.84
C TYR A 18 -13.74 -5.16 8.64
N VAL A 19 -12.93 -6.15 8.28
CA VAL A 19 -11.66 -6.42 8.96
C VAL A 19 -10.59 -5.47 8.44
N ASP A 20 -9.90 -4.76 9.34
CA ASP A 20 -8.80 -3.86 9.00
C ASP A 20 -7.58 -4.60 8.40
N LEU A 21 -6.66 -3.89 7.75
CA LEU A 21 -5.48 -4.50 7.11
C LEU A 21 -4.61 -5.32 8.08
N LYS A 22 -4.50 -4.89 9.35
CA LYS A 22 -3.70 -5.56 10.39
C LYS A 22 -4.37 -6.84 10.90
N GLN A 23 -5.69 -6.87 10.96
CA GLN A 23 -6.46 -8.03 11.36
C GLN A 23 -6.64 -8.98 10.17
N ARG A 24 -6.72 -8.47 8.93
CA ARG A 24 -6.69 -9.28 7.69
C ARG A 24 -5.43 -10.12 7.63
N THR A 25 -4.28 -9.53 7.94
CA THR A 25 -3.00 -10.24 8.01
C THR A 25 -3.01 -11.43 8.98
N LYS A 26 -3.72 -11.29 10.09
CA LYS A 26 -3.90 -12.38 11.06
C LYS A 26 -4.92 -13.40 10.56
N ALA A 27 -6.03 -12.93 10.00
CA ALA A 27 -7.09 -13.76 9.41
C ALA A 27 -6.53 -14.70 8.32
N GLU A 28 -5.66 -14.20 7.43
CA GLU A 28 -4.99 -14.99 6.39
C GLU A 28 -4.08 -16.13 6.92
N ARG A 29 -3.72 -16.09 8.21
CA ARG A 29 -2.88 -17.11 8.88
C ARG A 29 -3.69 -18.15 9.63
N VAL A 30 -5.00 -17.97 9.79
CA VAL A 30 -5.87 -18.89 10.53
C VAL A 30 -5.98 -20.23 9.80
N SER A 31 -6.36 -20.22 8.52
CA SER A 31 -6.46 -21.41 7.70
C SER A 31 -6.38 -21.07 6.20
N LYS A 32 -6.21 -22.09 5.34
CA LYS A 32 -6.23 -21.92 3.88
C LYS A 32 -7.56 -21.32 3.41
N ARG A 33 -8.68 -21.81 3.95
CA ARG A 33 -10.04 -21.31 3.65
C ARG A 33 -10.19 -19.84 4.04
N TRP A 34 -9.75 -19.46 5.25
CA TRP A 34 -9.77 -18.06 5.68
C TRP A 34 -8.97 -17.17 4.74
N ARG A 35 -7.77 -17.61 4.36
CA ARG A 35 -6.93 -16.86 3.42
C ARG A 35 -7.62 -16.64 2.08
N GLU A 36 -8.21 -17.68 1.51
CA GLU A 36 -8.92 -17.58 0.22
C GLU A 36 -10.07 -16.57 0.30
N ILE A 37 -10.92 -16.65 1.33
CA ILE A 37 -12.06 -15.74 1.48
C ILE A 37 -11.59 -14.31 1.80
N VAL A 38 -10.55 -14.12 2.61
CA VAL A 38 -10.01 -12.78 2.91
C VAL A 38 -9.42 -12.13 1.67
N LEU A 39 -8.66 -12.88 0.86
CA LEU A 39 -8.10 -12.38 -0.38
C LEU A 39 -9.20 -12.07 -1.40
N ASP A 40 -10.22 -12.92 -1.50
CA ASP A 40 -11.39 -12.69 -2.35
C ASP A 40 -12.19 -11.45 -1.91
N ALA A 41 -12.41 -11.28 -0.59
CA ALA A 41 -13.06 -10.11 -0.04
C ALA A 41 -12.28 -8.82 -0.32
N ALA A 42 -10.94 -8.87 -0.23
CA ALA A 42 -10.08 -7.73 -0.51
C ALA A 42 -10.08 -7.39 -2.02
N ALA A 43 -10.12 -8.39 -2.89
CA ALA A 43 -10.20 -8.19 -4.34
C ALA A 43 -11.51 -7.49 -4.76
N HIS A 44 -12.59 -7.69 -4.01
CA HIS A 44 -13.91 -7.08 -4.22
C HIS A 44 -14.17 -5.87 -3.29
N ASP A 45 -13.18 -5.39 -2.54
CA ASP A 45 -13.32 -4.22 -1.68
C ASP A 45 -13.14 -2.95 -2.52
N ASP A 46 -14.27 -2.29 -2.82
CA ASP A 46 -14.36 -1.02 -3.55
C ASP A 46 -13.93 0.20 -2.71
N ARG A 47 -13.64 0.02 -1.42
CA ARG A 47 -13.21 1.13 -0.56
C ARG A 47 -11.85 1.61 -0.98
N SER A 48 -11.82 2.88 -1.40
CA SER A 48 -10.57 3.50 -1.81
C SER A 48 -9.65 3.73 -0.59
N VAL A 49 -8.39 3.34 -0.74
CA VAL A 49 -7.30 3.53 0.19
C VAL A 49 -6.40 4.67 -0.28
N TRP A 50 -6.00 5.51 0.66
CA TRP A 50 -4.96 6.51 0.46
C TRP A 50 -3.66 6.00 1.06
N LEU A 51 -2.65 5.82 0.23
CA LEU A 51 -1.36 5.29 0.62
C LEU A 51 -0.34 6.43 0.73
N TYR A 52 0.23 6.61 1.91
CA TYR A 52 1.35 7.51 2.15
C TYR A 52 2.61 6.69 2.35
N VAL A 53 3.62 6.88 1.51
CA VAL A 53 4.94 6.26 1.66
C VAL A 53 5.92 7.36 2.06
N ILE A 54 6.36 7.32 3.31
CA ILE A 54 7.14 8.35 3.97
C ILE A 54 8.56 7.83 4.19
N PHE A 55 9.50 8.40 3.46
CA PHE A 55 10.92 8.13 3.59
C PHE A 55 11.50 9.03 4.70
N ARG A 56 12.00 8.40 5.76
CA ARG A 56 12.63 9.06 6.92
C ARG A 56 14.14 9.18 6.75
N GLU A 57 14.73 10.21 7.33
CA GLU A 57 16.18 10.40 7.38
C GLU A 57 16.88 9.31 8.22
N GLY A 58 18.06 8.89 7.75
CA GLY A 58 18.79 7.72 8.21
C GLY A 58 19.75 7.96 9.38
N HIS A 59 19.46 8.90 10.29
CA HIS A 59 20.40 9.26 11.36
C HIS A 59 19.99 8.78 12.76
N LEU A 60 18.87 8.07 12.90
CA LEU A 60 18.35 7.60 14.19
C LEU A 60 18.39 6.07 14.26
N SER A 61 18.90 5.51 15.37
CA SER A 61 18.93 4.06 15.61
C SER A 61 17.56 3.41 15.39
N GLY A 62 17.50 2.29 14.66
CA GLY A 62 16.25 1.57 14.36
C GLY A 62 15.47 2.07 13.13
N HIS A 63 16.05 2.99 12.34
CA HIS A 63 15.49 3.44 11.06
C HIS A 63 15.41 2.35 9.98
N ASP A 64 16.08 1.21 10.20
CA ASP A 64 16.09 0.02 9.36
C ASP A 64 14.79 -0.80 9.42
N ARG A 65 13.82 -0.39 10.25
CA ARG A 65 12.50 -1.01 10.36
C ARG A 65 11.45 -0.26 9.55
N MET A 66 10.76 -0.99 8.67
CA MET A 66 9.53 -0.49 8.05
C MET A 66 8.37 -0.54 9.05
N THR A 67 7.62 0.55 9.19
CA THR A 67 6.42 0.61 10.03
C THR A 67 5.20 0.92 9.18
N VAL A 68 4.12 0.16 9.36
CA VAL A 68 2.83 0.40 8.69
C VAL A 68 1.80 0.80 9.75
N ARG A 69 1.13 1.93 9.55
CA ARG A 69 -0.01 2.39 10.37
C ARG A 69 -1.23 2.56 9.49
N VAL A 70 -2.38 2.13 10.00
CA VAL A 70 -3.67 2.34 9.34
C VAL A 70 -4.47 3.31 10.18
N SER A 71 -4.98 4.36 9.56
CA SER A 71 -5.89 5.32 10.18
C SER A 71 -7.25 5.23 9.51
N TYR A 72 -8.29 5.27 10.34
CA TYR A 72 -9.68 5.43 9.96
C TYR A 72 -10.19 6.85 10.25
N ASP A 73 -9.39 7.65 10.95
CA ASP A 73 -9.70 9.02 11.37
C ASP A 73 -9.17 10.03 10.35
N GLY A 74 -9.41 9.77 9.06
CA GLY A 74 -9.13 10.76 8.02
C GLY A 74 -9.91 12.05 8.30
N PRO A 75 -9.44 13.21 7.82
CA PRO A 75 -10.15 14.48 8.02
C PRO A 75 -11.60 14.38 7.52
N ILE A 76 -12.56 14.34 8.47
CA ILE A 76 -14.04 14.50 8.50
C ILE A 76 -14.91 14.04 7.31
N PHE A 77 -14.38 13.91 6.09
CA PHE A 77 -15.14 13.71 4.86
C PHE A 77 -15.05 12.32 4.24
N TRP A 78 -14.29 11.37 4.79
CA TRP A 78 -13.94 10.16 4.03
C TRP A 78 -14.27 8.83 4.72
N ASP A 79 -15.11 8.02 4.06
CA ASP A 79 -15.21 6.56 4.24
C ASP A 79 -13.95 5.81 3.74
N LYS A 80 -12.76 6.40 3.87
CA LYS A 80 -11.53 5.93 3.22
C LYS A 80 -10.48 5.58 4.26
N SER A 81 -9.89 4.38 4.13
CA SER A 81 -8.77 3.97 4.99
C SER A 81 -7.48 4.64 4.52
N ILE A 82 -6.69 5.15 5.45
CA ILE A 82 -5.37 5.74 5.15
C ILE A 82 -4.29 4.77 5.64
N VAL A 83 -3.37 4.42 4.76
CA VAL A 83 -2.21 3.56 5.07
C VAL A 83 -0.95 4.41 5.03
N TYR A 84 -0.29 4.55 6.17
CA TYR A 84 1.02 5.19 6.28
C TYR A 84 2.10 4.11 6.35
N VAL A 85 3.01 4.16 5.40
CA VAL A 85 4.23 3.35 5.36
C VAL A 85 5.40 4.25 5.67
N TYR A 86 6.16 3.90 6.69
CA TYR A 86 7.36 4.61 7.08
C TYR A 86 8.56 3.71 6.90
N LEU A 87 9.56 4.18 6.18
CA LEU A 87 10.81 3.47 5.94
C LEU A 87 11.95 4.46 5.75
N CYS A 88 13.21 4.01 5.81
CA CYS A 88 14.34 4.86 5.43
C CYS A 88 14.69 4.67 3.96
N SER A 89 15.18 5.72 3.30
CA SER A 89 15.66 5.64 1.92
C SER A 89 16.97 4.87 1.79
N CYS A 90 17.86 4.95 2.81
CA CYS A 90 19.18 4.33 2.77
C CYS A 90 19.17 2.78 2.76
N HIS A 91 18.10 2.13 3.24
CA HIS A 91 17.94 0.67 3.19
C HIS A 91 16.80 0.21 2.28
N ALA A 92 16.35 1.08 1.36
CA ALA A 92 15.17 0.83 0.56
C ALA A 92 15.28 -0.49 -0.23
N TYR A 93 16.39 -0.72 -0.95
CA TYR A 93 16.60 -1.94 -1.72
C TYR A 93 16.98 -3.14 -0.84
N GLU A 94 17.95 -2.98 0.06
CA GLU A 94 18.50 -4.10 0.84
C GLU A 94 17.51 -4.72 1.83
N ARG A 95 16.60 -3.92 2.39
CA ARG A 95 15.72 -4.35 3.49
C ARG A 95 14.24 -4.11 3.25
N HIS A 96 13.87 -3.01 2.62
CA HIS A 96 12.47 -2.58 2.56
C HIS A 96 11.73 -3.08 1.33
N GLU A 97 12.42 -3.27 0.20
CA GLU A 97 11.82 -3.61 -1.10
C GLU A 97 10.87 -4.80 -1.00
N LYS A 98 11.32 -5.94 -0.48
CA LYS A 98 10.48 -7.15 -0.37
C LYS A 98 9.21 -6.91 0.46
N GLN A 99 9.32 -6.12 1.54
CA GLN A 99 8.19 -5.81 2.40
C GLN A 99 7.22 -4.83 1.72
N LEU A 100 7.77 -3.85 0.99
CA LEU A 100 7.02 -2.87 0.22
C LEU A 100 6.24 -3.54 -0.92
N ILE A 101 6.90 -4.39 -1.71
CA ILE A 101 6.26 -5.18 -2.78
C ILE A 101 5.13 -6.04 -2.22
N SER A 102 5.38 -6.75 -1.12
CA SER A 102 4.37 -7.60 -0.48
C SER A 102 3.17 -6.79 -0.01
N LEU A 103 3.40 -5.62 0.61
CA LEU A 103 2.33 -4.73 1.03
C LEU A 103 1.53 -4.21 -0.15
N PHE A 104 2.20 -3.69 -1.18
CA PHE A 104 1.56 -3.09 -2.35
C PHE A 104 0.67 -4.09 -3.07
N LYS A 105 1.15 -5.32 -3.30
CA LYS A 105 0.33 -6.38 -3.90
C LYS A 105 -0.94 -6.68 -3.11
N ARG A 106 -0.92 -6.54 -1.78
CA ARG A 106 -2.07 -6.84 -0.90
C ARG A 106 -3.11 -5.74 -0.86
N ILE A 107 -2.73 -4.50 -1.13
CA ILE A 107 -3.64 -3.35 -1.16
C ILE A 107 -3.88 -2.82 -2.58
N ALA A 108 -3.32 -3.49 -3.60
CA ALA A 108 -3.24 -3.01 -4.98
C ALA A 108 -4.58 -2.52 -5.54
N ASN A 109 -5.63 -3.32 -5.39
CA ASN A 109 -6.96 -3.02 -5.93
C ASN A 109 -7.66 -1.87 -5.20
N SER A 110 -7.29 -1.61 -3.94
CA SER A 110 -7.95 -0.59 -3.13
C SER A 110 -7.23 0.76 -3.20
N VAL A 111 -5.94 0.81 -3.59
CA VAL A 111 -5.20 2.08 -3.64
C VAL A 111 -5.63 2.90 -4.85
N HIS A 112 -6.25 4.05 -4.56
CA HIS A 112 -6.65 5.03 -5.58
C HIS A 112 -5.78 6.28 -5.54
N ARG A 113 -5.10 6.53 -4.40
CA ARG A 113 -4.23 7.68 -4.25
C ARG A 113 -2.96 7.27 -3.54
N LEU A 114 -1.83 7.68 -4.10
CA LEU A 114 -0.51 7.44 -3.57
C LEU A 114 0.17 8.79 -3.32
N CYS A 115 0.71 8.97 -2.13
CA CYS A 115 1.51 10.11 -1.76
C CYS A 115 2.91 9.60 -1.40
N LEU A 116 3.92 10.00 -2.16
CA LEU A 116 5.31 9.75 -1.81
C LEU A 116 5.88 11.00 -1.13
N VAL A 117 6.31 10.84 0.11
CA VAL A 117 6.91 11.89 0.92
C VAL A 117 8.37 11.55 1.12
N SER A 118 9.27 12.25 0.43
CA SER A 118 10.72 12.12 0.60
C SER A 118 11.30 13.34 1.33
N SER A 119 12.29 13.08 2.20
CA SER A 119 13.16 14.10 2.79
C SER A 119 14.57 13.49 2.95
N PRO A 120 15.62 14.03 2.29
CA PRO A 120 15.56 15.03 1.22
C PRO A 120 14.99 14.45 -0.09
N VAL A 121 14.61 15.36 -0.99
CA VAL A 121 13.89 15.07 -2.25
C VAL A 121 14.71 14.24 -3.24
N ARG A 122 16.03 14.35 -3.16
CA ARG A 122 16.98 13.61 -4.02
C ARG A 122 17.26 12.21 -3.48
N SER A 123 16.21 11.45 -3.19
CA SER A 123 16.36 10.06 -2.79
C SER A 123 16.71 9.23 -4.03
N PRO A 124 17.87 8.53 -4.06
CA PRO A 124 18.30 7.73 -5.22
C PRO A 124 17.37 6.55 -5.52
N PHE A 125 16.39 6.28 -4.64
CA PHE A 125 15.44 5.18 -4.77
C PHE A 125 14.24 5.47 -5.70
N LEU A 126 13.90 6.75 -5.93
CA LEU A 126 12.75 7.13 -6.76
C LEU A 126 13.13 7.13 -8.26
N THR A 127 13.48 5.95 -8.77
CA THR A 127 13.91 5.73 -10.15
C THR A 127 12.73 5.47 -11.09
N ASN A 128 12.99 5.49 -12.40
CA ASN A 128 12.02 5.06 -13.42
C ASN A 128 11.37 3.69 -13.12
N ASP A 129 12.16 2.72 -12.68
CA ASP A 129 11.69 1.37 -12.38
C ASP A 129 10.71 1.36 -11.21
N PHE A 130 10.95 2.20 -10.21
CA PHE A 130 10.03 2.37 -9.09
C PHE A 130 8.67 2.89 -9.58
N TYR A 131 8.63 3.93 -10.40
CA TYR A 131 7.38 4.48 -10.92
C TYR A 131 6.65 3.52 -11.86
N THR A 132 7.39 2.82 -12.72
CA THR A 132 6.83 1.78 -13.59
C THR A 132 6.18 0.67 -12.76
N PHE A 133 6.87 0.20 -11.73
CA PHE A 133 6.36 -0.79 -10.79
C PHE A 133 5.08 -0.32 -10.06
N ILE A 134 5.04 0.93 -9.61
CA ILE A 134 3.85 1.55 -8.98
C ILE A 134 2.65 1.51 -9.92
N LEU A 135 2.83 1.96 -11.16
CA LEU A 135 1.79 1.97 -12.19
C LEU A 135 1.34 0.56 -12.59
N ASP A 136 2.25 -0.40 -12.53
CA ASP A 136 1.95 -1.77 -12.89
C ASP A 136 1.17 -2.50 -11.78
N ILE A 137 1.41 -2.18 -10.50
CA ILE A 137 0.64 -2.74 -9.39
C ILE A 137 -0.69 -2.03 -9.17
N PHE A 138 -0.68 -0.69 -9.10
CA PHE A 138 -1.86 0.08 -8.69
C PHE A 138 -2.73 0.46 -9.89
N LYS A 139 -3.47 -0.52 -10.42
CA LYS A 139 -4.33 -0.33 -11.61
C LYS A 139 -5.45 0.70 -11.44
N ASN A 140 -5.86 0.97 -10.20
CA ASN A 140 -6.91 1.93 -9.86
C ASN A 140 -6.33 3.28 -9.38
N LEU A 141 -5.02 3.51 -9.53
CA LEU A 141 -4.38 4.74 -9.11
C LEU A 141 -4.89 5.91 -9.97
N GLN A 142 -5.50 6.90 -9.31
CA GLN A 142 -6.04 8.11 -9.92
C GLN A 142 -5.14 9.32 -9.68
N ILE A 143 -4.46 9.34 -8.53
CA ILE A 143 -3.62 10.48 -8.13
C ILE A 143 -2.32 9.97 -7.53
N LEU A 144 -1.20 10.37 -8.14
CA LEU A 144 0.13 10.29 -7.54
C LEU A 144 0.55 11.69 -7.07
N TYR A 145 0.64 11.88 -5.76
CA TYR A 145 1.19 13.08 -5.16
C TYR A 145 2.67 12.89 -4.83
N LEU A 146 3.47 13.86 -5.26
CA LEU A 146 4.90 13.95 -4.98
C LEU A 146 5.14 15.35 -4.45
N ARG A 147 5.78 15.48 -3.28
CA ARG A 147 6.11 16.81 -2.75
C ARG A 147 7.06 17.54 -3.71
N GLU A 148 8.04 16.82 -4.24
CA GLU A 148 8.95 17.26 -5.30
C GLU A 148 9.33 16.02 -6.13
N LEU A 149 9.45 16.18 -7.46
CA LEU A 149 9.79 15.11 -8.40
C LEU A 149 11.08 15.47 -9.13
N ASN A 150 12.11 14.61 -9.03
CA ASN A 150 13.28 14.73 -9.89
C ASN A 150 13.03 14.01 -11.22
N LEU A 151 12.73 14.79 -12.26
CA LEU A 151 12.47 14.28 -13.61
C LEU A 151 13.73 13.80 -14.35
N GLU A 152 14.94 14.16 -13.89
CA GLU A 152 16.20 13.76 -14.56
C GLU A 152 16.36 12.23 -14.61
N ASN A 153 15.78 11.52 -13.64
CA ASN A 153 15.90 10.06 -13.48
C ASN A 153 14.63 9.30 -13.88
N VAL A 154 13.69 9.96 -14.56
CA VAL A 154 12.41 9.37 -14.98
C VAL A 154 12.29 9.49 -16.49
N ALA A 155 12.02 8.38 -17.17
CA ALA A 155 11.86 8.39 -18.62
C ALA A 155 10.61 9.19 -19.01
N THR A 156 10.66 9.91 -20.13
CA THR A 156 9.53 10.68 -20.66
C THR A 156 8.27 9.83 -20.80
N THR A 157 8.40 8.58 -21.24
CA THR A 157 7.27 7.63 -21.37
C THR A 157 6.59 7.32 -20.03
N THR A 158 7.36 7.27 -18.94
CA THR A 158 6.81 7.09 -17.59
C THR A 158 6.12 8.36 -17.11
N VAL A 159 6.67 9.54 -17.41
CA VAL A 159 6.02 10.83 -17.12
C VAL A 159 4.69 10.95 -17.86
N GLU A 160 4.65 10.58 -19.14
CA GLU A 160 3.43 10.56 -19.95
C GLU A 160 2.36 9.66 -19.32
N ARG A 161 2.73 8.45 -18.89
CA ARG A 161 1.82 7.53 -18.18
C ARG A 161 1.33 8.05 -16.83
N LEU A 162 2.10 8.91 -16.17
CA LEU A 162 1.71 9.54 -14.90
C LEU A 162 0.76 10.72 -15.08
N ALA A 163 0.76 11.35 -16.26
CA ALA A 163 -0.03 12.53 -16.59
C ALA A 163 -1.43 12.21 -17.14
N THR A 164 -1.66 10.96 -17.53
CA THR A 164 -2.94 10.42 -18.06
C THR A 164 -3.78 9.76 -16.97
#